data_AF-A0A1U7UNS6-F1
#
_entry.id   AF-A0A1U7UNS6-F1
#
_cell.length_a   1.000
_cell.length_b   1.000
_cell.length_c   1.000
_cell.angle_alpha   90.00
_cell.angle_beta   90.00
_cell.angle_gamma   90.00
#
_symmetry.space_group_name_H-M   'P 1'
#
loop_
_entity.id
_entity.type
_entity.pdbx_description
1 polymer ?
#
loop_
_entity_poly.entity_id
_entity_poly.type
_entity_poly.pdbx_seq_one_letter_code
_entity_poly.pdbx_strand_id
1 'polypeptide(L)'
;RHPLPAASLGDGRILVLRWASQNWGVFFLNVPFDSIIERLTLRRTDPVTGERYHLMYKPPPTMEIQARLLQNPKDTEEKVKLKMDLFYRNLAELEQFYRQAIALNGDQDPYTVFEYIESGIINPLPRKIL
;
A
#
# COMPACT_ATOMS: atom_id res chain seq x y z
N ARG A 1 -19.07 -15.32 12.13
CA ARG A 1 -19.73 -14.84 10.90
C ARG A 1 -18.67 -14.14 10.08
N HIS A 2 -18.49 -14.57 8.83
CA HIS A 2 -17.25 -14.42 8.05
C HIS A 2 -16.80 -12.97 7.80
N PRO A 3 -15.49 -12.70 7.71
CA PRO A 3 -14.97 -11.44 7.19
C PRO A 3 -15.31 -11.33 5.69
N LEU A 4 -15.92 -10.21 5.31
CA LEU A 4 -16.15 -9.82 3.90
C LEU A 4 -14.96 -8.98 3.41
N PRO A 5 -14.68 -8.96 2.09
CA PRO A 5 -13.34 -8.73 1.57
C PRO A 5 -12.83 -7.32 1.84
N ALA A 6 -11.56 -7.22 2.25
CA ALA A 6 -10.79 -6.01 2.10
C ALA A 6 -10.69 -5.71 0.60
N ALA A 7 -11.30 -4.64 0.13
CA ALA A 7 -11.10 -4.17 -1.23
C ALA A 7 -9.72 -3.51 -1.31
N SER A 8 -8.71 -4.33 -1.62
CA SER A 8 -7.46 -3.85 -2.18
C SER A 8 -7.78 -3.38 -3.61
N LEU A 9 -8.14 -2.11 -3.77
CA LEU A 9 -7.99 -1.45 -5.07
C LEU A 9 -6.49 -1.47 -5.36
N GLY A 10 -6.09 -2.41 -6.22
CA GLY A 10 -4.72 -2.50 -6.68
C GLY A 10 -4.29 -1.13 -7.17
N ASP A 11 -3.05 -0.74 -6.85
CA ASP A 11 -2.38 0.53 -7.17
C ASP A 11 -2.21 1.40 -5.92
N GLY A 12 -0.98 1.48 -5.39
CA GLY A 12 -0.59 2.56 -4.48
C GLY A 12 -1.40 2.74 -3.18
N ARG A 13 -1.85 1.64 -2.56
CA ARG A 13 -2.31 1.52 -1.15
C ARG A 13 -3.13 2.71 -0.58
N ILE A 14 -4.42 2.78 -0.92
CA ILE A 14 -5.44 3.28 0.01
C ILE A 14 -5.89 2.10 0.89
N LEU A 15 -5.76 2.21 2.21
CA LEU A 15 -6.29 1.22 3.15
C LEU A 15 -7.58 1.75 3.77
N VAL A 16 -8.70 1.09 3.45
CA VAL A 16 -9.99 1.30 4.14
C VAL A 16 -10.13 0.16 5.15
N LEU A 17 -9.95 0.47 6.44
CA LEU A 17 -10.11 -0.49 7.51
C LEU A 17 -11.52 -0.40 8.11
N ARG A 18 -12.17 -1.56 8.27
CA ARG A 18 -13.43 -1.73 9.01
C ARG A 18 -13.14 -2.54 10.26
N TRP A 19 -13.24 -1.93 11.43
CA TRP A 19 -13.20 -2.66 12.70
C TRP A 19 -14.59 -2.82 13.30
N ALA A 20 -14.76 -3.82 14.18
CA ALA A 20 -16.03 -4.32 14.71
C ALA A 20 -16.78 -3.35 15.67
N SER A 21 -16.35 -2.09 15.76
CA SER A 21 -16.98 -0.99 16.49
C SER A 21 -17.13 0.16 15.51
N GLN A 22 -18.25 0.89 15.51
CA GLN A 22 -18.78 1.75 14.43
C GLN A 22 -17.93 2.97 13.98
N ASN A 23 -16.61 2.96 14.15
CA ASN A 23 -15.69 3.99 13.66
C ASN A 23 -15.08 3.57 12.31
N TRP A 24 -15.42 4.32 11.26
CA TRP A 24 -14.85 4.20 9.92
C TRP A 24 -13.84 5.34 9.72
N GLY A 25 -12.69 5.04 9.12
CA GLY A 25 -11.64 6.02 8.82
C GLY A 25 -11.06 5.78 7.43
N VAL A 26 -10.77 6.87 6.73
CA VAL A 26 -10.06 6.83 5.45
C VAL A 26 -8.65 7.35 5.70
N PHE A 27 -7.65 6.63 5.22
CA PHE A 27 -6.25 6.99 5.41
C PHE A 27 -5.55 7.10 4.05
N PHE A 28 -4.86 8.21 3.82
CA PHE A 28 -3.98 8.39 2.67
C PHE A 28 -2.55 8.03 3.09
N LEU A 29 -1.98 7.01 2.45
CA LEU A 29 -0.60 6.59 2.69
C LEU A 29 0.32 7.29 1.70
N ASN A 30 0.98 8.34 2.16
CA ASN A 30 1.90 9.11 1.33
C ASN A 30 3.23 8.39 1.27
N VAL A 31 3.60 7.91 0.08
CA VAL A 31 4.89 7.26 -0.20
C VAL A 31 5.55 8.01 -1.36
N PRO A 32 6.83 8.42 -1.24
CA PRO A 32 7.54 9.04 -2.34
C PRO A 32 7.56 8.14 -3.59
N PHE A 33 7.50 8.78 -4.75
CA PHE A 33 7.46 8.07 -6.03
C PHE A 33 8.66 7.13 -6.22
N ASP A 34 9.86 7.59 -5.89
CA ASP A 34 11.09 6.79 -6.01
C ASP A 34 11.03 5.55 -5.11
N SER A 35 10.53 5.70 -3.87
CA SER A 35 10.30 4.58 -2.96
C SER A 35 9.30 3.56 -3.53
N ILE A 36 8.24 4.01 -4.23
CA ILE A 36 7.28 3.12 -4.90
C ILE A 36 7.94 2.35 -6.05
N ILE A 37 8.70 3.05 -6.90
CA ILE A 37 9.40 2.46 -8.03
C ILE A 37 10.37 1.39 -7.55
N GLU A 38 11.23 1.71 -6.57
CA GLU A 38 12.19 0.78 -6.02
C GLU A 38 11.49 -0.47 -5.43
N ARG A 39 10.53 -0.26 -4.53
CA ARG A 39 9.81 -1.35 -3.83
C ARG A 39 9.11 -2.31 -4.79
N LEU A 40 8.55 -1.81 -5.89
CA LEU A 40 7.82 -2.63 -6.85
C LEU A 40 8.75 -3.25 -7.90
N THR A 41 9.64 -2.48 -8.51
CA THR A 41 10.49 -2.96 -9.60
C THR A 41 11.55 -3.97 -9.15
N LEU A 42 11.93 -3.96 -7.88
CA LEU A 42 12.85 -4.93 -7.29
C LEU A 42 12.15 -6.13 -6.65
N ARG A 43 10.82 -6.20 -6.72
CA ARG A 43 10.05 -7.34 -6.21
C ARG A 43 10.16 -8.53 -7.14
N ARG A 44 10.44 -9.70 -6.56
CA ARG A 44 10.55 -10.98 -7.27
C ARG A 44 9.74 -12.06 -6.57
N THR A 45 9.36 -13.08 -7.32
CA THR A 45 8.69 -14.27 -6.79
C THR A 45 9.37 -15.50 -7.33
N ASP A 46 9.70 -16.43 -6.44
CA ASP A 46 10.17 -17.74 -6.83
C ASP A 46 8.97 -18.57 -7.34
N PRO A 47 8.96 -18.99 -8.62
CA PRO A 47 7.85 -19.74 -9.18
C PRO A 47 7.68 -21.14 -8.57
N VAL A 48 8.71 -21.69 -7.92
CA VAL A 48 8.67 -23.04 -7.34
C VAL A 48 8.04 -23.02 -5.94
N THR A 49 8.45 -22.08 -5.09
CA THR A 49 8.01 -22.00 -3.69
C THR A 49 6.86 -21.02 -3.47
N GLY A 50 6.65 -20.09 -4.42
CA GLY A 50 5.76 -18.94 -4.25
C GLY A 50 6.32 -17.86 -3.32
N GLU A 51 7.54 -18.03 -2.80
CA GLU A 51 8.15 -17.08 -1.89
C GLU A 51 8.46 -15.76 -2.59
N ARG A 52 8.18 -14.65 -1.89
CA ARG A 52 8.48 -13.29 -2.36
C ARG A 52 9.82 -12.82 -1.81
N TYR A 53 10.61 -12.24 -2.71
CA TYR A 53 11.90 -11.64 -2.46
C TYR A 53 11.91 -10.18 -2.91
N HIS A 54 12.82 -9.40 -2.33
CA HIS A 54 13.12 -8.05 -2.76
C HIS A 54 14.63 -7.95 -2.91
N LEU A 55 15.11 -7.62 -4.10
CA LEU A 55 16.54 -7.73 -4.43
C LEU A 55 17.47 -6.96 -3.48
N MET A 56 16.98 -5.89 -2.85
CA MET A 56 17.70 -5.13 -1.82
C MET A 56 17.38 -5.57 -0.37
N TYR A 57 16.12 -5.47 0.07
CA TYR A 57 15.73 -5.68 1.47
C TYR A 57 15.57 -7.14 1.92
N LYS A 58 15.31 -8.06 0.99
CA LYS A 58 15.16 -9.50 1.26
C LYS A 58 15.69 -10.28 0.05
N PRO A 59 17.01 -10.27 -0.17
CA PRO A 59 17.60 -10.93 -1.33
C PRO A 59 17.40 -12.46 -1.27
N PRO A 60 17.42 -13.15 -2.42
CA PRO A 60 17.39 -14.60 -2.44
C PRO A 60 18.62 -15.18 -1.74
N PRO A 61 18.50 -16.27 -0.97
CA PRO A 61 19.61 -16.81 -0.18
C PRO A 61 20.63 -17.58 -1.02
N THR A 62 20.29 -17.99 -2.25
CA THR A 62 21.18 -18.74 -3.14
C THR A 62 21.09 -18.24 -4.59
N MET A 63 22.16 -18.47 -5.35
CA MET A 63 22.24 -18.14 -6.78
C MET A 63 21.21 -18.93 -7.61
N GLU A 64 20.92 -20.16 -7.20
CA GLU A 64 19.92 -21.03 -7.85
C GLU A 64 18.50 -20.43 -7.73
N ILE A 65 18.14 -19.91 -6.56
CA ILE A 65 16.88 -19.21 -6.36
C ILE A 65 16.90 -17.91 -7.18
N GLN A 66 18.00 -17.14 -7.12
CA GLN A 66 18.14 -15.89 -7.86
C GLN A 66 17.92 -16.06 -9.37
N ALA A 67 18.52 -17.10 -9.97
CA ALA A 67 18.45 -17.35 -11.41
C ALA A 67 17.04 -17.70 -11.91
N ARG A 68 16.16 -18.21 -11.04
CA ARG A 68 14.78 -18.59 -11.40
C ARG A 68 13.72 -17.57 -10.97
N LEU A 69 14.11 -16.50 -10.30
CA LEU A 69 13.17 -15.47 -9.84
C LEU A 69 12.45 -14.80 -11.01
N LEU A 70 11.13 -14.67 -10.89
CA LEU A 70 10.31 -13.97 -11.87
C LEU A 70 9.85 -12.62 -11.32
N GLN A 71 9.77 -11.63 -12.22
CA GLN A 71 9.12 -10.35 -11.95
C GLN A 71 7.67 -10.41 -12.44
N ASN A 72 6.74 -9.84 -11.67
CA ASN A 72 5.39 -9.68 -12.15
C ASN A 72 5.38 -8.67 -13.32
N PRO A 73 4.73 -8.95 -14.47
CA PRO A 73 4.68 -8.01 -15.58
C PRO A 73 4.12 -6.62 -15.21
N LYS A 74 3.28 -6.55 -14.16
CA LYS A 74 2.73 -5.28 -13.64
C LYS A 74 3.73 -4.46 -12.82
N ASP A 75 4.86 -5.05 -12.44
CA ASP A 75 5.91 -4.43 -11.64
C ASP A 75 7.07 -3.91 -12.51
N THR A 76 6.92 -3.91 -13.83
CA THR A 76 7.84 -3.21 -14.75
C THR A 76 7.79 -1.71 -14.50
N GLU A 77 8.91 -1.01 -14.65
CA GLU A 77 9.02 0.42 -14.33
C GLU A 77 8.00 1.25 -15.12
N GLU A 78 7.82 0.94 -16.40
CA GLU A 78 6.87 1.61 -17.28
C GLU A 78 5.42 1.42 -16.80
N LYS A 79 5.06 0.21 -16.33
CA LYS A 79 3.72 -0.07 -15.82
C LYS A 79 3.47 0.59 -14.48
N VAL A 80 4.48 0.65 -13.60
CA VAL A 80 4.38 1.36 -12.32
C VAL A 80 4.21 2.87 -12.57
N LYS A 81 5.03 3.46 -13.44
CA LYS A 81 4.92 4.87 -13.88
C LYS A 81 3.54 5.20 -14.40
N LEU A 82 3.05 4.43 -15.38
CA LEU A 82 1.73 4.63 -15.97
C LEU A 82 0.61 4.60 -14.92
N LYS A 83 0.69 3.68 -13.96
CA LYS A 83 -0.29 3.57 -12.88
C LYS A 83 -0.25 4.76 -11.93
N MET A 84 0.95 5.22 -11.55
CA MET A 84 1.10 6.40 -10.71
C MET A 84 0.57 7.65 -11.41
N ASP A 85 0.83 7.82 -12.71
CA ASP A 85 0.30 8.94 -13.48
C ASP A 85 -1.23 8.95 -13.54
N LEU A 86 -1.86 7.78 -13.61
CA LEU A 86 -3.32 7.65 -13.55
C LEU A 86 -3.85 7.97 -12.15
N PHE A 87 -3.17 7.50 -11.11
CA PHE A 87 -3.52 7.81 -9.72
C PHE A 87 -3.48 9.31 -9.45
N TYR A 88 -2.37 9.99 -9.78
CA TYR A 88 -2.22 11.43 -9.52
C TYR A 88 -3.19 12.30 -10.32
N ARG A 89 -3.62 11.86 -11.51
CA ARG A 89 -4.67 12.53 -12.28
C ARG A 89 -6.02 12.56 -11.55
N ASN A 90 -6.31 11.53 -10.76
CA ASN A 90 -7.57 11.38 -10.03
C ASN A 90 -7.45 11.78 -8.55
N LEU A 91 -6.25 12.11 -8.06
CA LEU A 91 -5.99 12.35 -6.65
C LEU A 91 -6.82 13.51 -6.08
N ALA A 92 -6.94 14.61 -6.83
CA ALA A 92 -7.70 15.78 -6.39
C ALA A 92 -9.19 15.46 -6.14
N GLU A 93 -9.79 14.60 -6.97
CA GLU A 93 -11.18 14.16 -6.80
C GLU A 93 -11.32 13.27 -5.54
N LEU A 94 -10.37 12.38 -5.31
CA LEU A 94 -10.33 11.53 -4.11
C LEU A 94 -10.17 12.35 -2.83
N GLU A 95 -9.27 13.34 -2.82
CA GLU A 95 -9.07 14.26 -1.69
C GLU A 95 -10.33 15.09 -1.42
N GLN A 96 -11.00 15.55 -2.48
CA GLN A 96 -12.25 16.30 -2.36
C GLN A 96 -13.39 15.43 -1.82
N PHE A 97 -13.48 14.17 -2.21
CA PHE A 97 -14.51 13.25 -1.75
C PHE A 97 -14.27 12.80 -0.31
N TYR A 98 -13.03 12.50 0.04
CA TYR A 98 -12.61 12.05 1.37
C TYR A 98 -11.95 13.14 2.20
N ARG A 99 -12.64 14.28 2.38
CA ARG A 99 -12.09 15.46 3.10
C ARG A 99 -11.67 15.20 4.55
N GLN A 100 -12.21 14.15 5.16
CA GLN A 100 -11.91 13.77 6.55
C GLN A 100 -10.82 12.68 6.62
N ALA A 101 -10.21 12.33 5.47
CA ALA A 101 -9.15 11.35 5.46
C ALA A 101 -7.91 11.87 6.20
N ILE A 102 -7.24 10.95 6.90
CA ILE A 102 -6.00 11.24 7.61
C ILE A 102 -4.85 10.86 6.69
N ALA A 103 -4.03 11.84 6.31
CA ALA A 103 -2.80 11.58 5.57
C ALA A 103 -1.67 11.20 6.53
N LEU A 104 -0.92 10.15 6.21
CA LEU A 104 0.23 9.70 6.99
C LEU A 104 1.36 9.21 6.09
N ASN A 105 2.59 9.24 6.59
CA ASN A 105 3.76 8.77 5.87
C ASN A 105 3.75 7.23 5.78
N GLY A 106 3.55 6.68 4.59
CA GLY A 106 3.59 5.24 4.33
C GLY A 106 4.99 4.70 4.00
N ASP A 107 6.01 5.58 3.95
CA ASP A 107 7.41 5.20 3.72
C ASP A 107 8.14 4.92 5.04
N GLN A 108 7.48 4.13 5.89
CA GLN A 108 8.00 3.70 7.19
C GLN A 108 7.89 2.18 7.31
N ASP A 109 8.43 1.62 8.39
CA ASP A 109 8.21 0.21 8.68
C ASP A 109 6.71 -0.07 8.90
N PRO A 110 6.23 -1.27 8.56
CA PRO A 110 4.81 -1.58 8.65
C PRO A 110 4.21 -1.47 10.05
N TYR A 111 5.00 -1.64 11.12
CA TYR A 111 4.50 -1.56 12.49
C TYR A 111 4.20 -0.11 12.87
N THR A 112 5.10 0.83 12.58
CA THR A 112 4.86 2.26 12.80
C THR A 112 3.62 2.76 12.04
N VAL A 113 3.48 2.35 10.77
CA VAL A 113 2.29 2.69 9.96
C VAL A 113 1.01 2.14 10.59
N PHE A 114 1.06 0.89 11.07
CA PHE A 114 -0.08 0.23 11.69
C PHE A 114 -0.47 0.89 13.02
N GLU A 115 0.49 1.21 13.89
CA GLU A 115 0.24 1.93 15.15
C GLU A 115 -0.43 3.29 14.91
N TYR A 116 0.01 4.03 13.88
CA TYR A 116 -0.60 5.31 13.54
C TYR A 116 -2.06 5.15 13.11
N ILE A 117 -2.35 4.14 12.28
CA ILE A 117 -3.71 3.84 11.84
C ILE A 117 -4.58 3.41 13.03
N GLU A 118 -4.09 2.55 13.92
CA GLU A 118 -4.82 2.15 15.13
C GLU A 118 -5.15 3.36 16.03
N SER A 119 -4.16 4.23 16.27
CA SER A 119 -4.36 5.46 17.05
C SER A 119 -5.44 6.36 16.45
N GLY A 120 -5.44 6.53 15.12
CA GLY A 120 -6.45 7.31 14.40
C GLY A 120 -7.86 6.70 14.44
N ILE A 121 -7.98 5.38 14.61
CA ILE A 121 -9.27 4.68 14.76
C ILE A 121 -9.79 4.77 16.21
N ILE A 122 -8.89 4.65 17.20
CA ILE A 122 -9.23 4.64 18.63
C ILE A 122 -9.56 6.04 19.15
N ASN A 123 -8.89 7.09 18.64
CA ASN A 123 -9.13 8.49 18.99
C ASN A 123 -9.81 9.23 17.82
N PRO A 124 -11.10 8.99 17.54
CA PRO A 124 -11.77 9.59 16.40
C PRO A 124 -11.80 11.11 16.51
N LEU A 125 -11.52 11.79 15.40
CA LEU A 125 -11.64 13.25 15.31
C LEU A 125 -13.06 13.68 15.72
N PRO A 126 -13.21 14.78 16.48
CA PRO A 126 -14.54 15.27 16.86
C PRO A 126 -15.33 15.55 15.59
N ARG A 127 -16.52 14.92 15.46
CA ARG A 127 -17.43 15.21 14.34
C ARG A 127 -17.75 16.69 14.36
N LYS A 128 -17.43 17.42 13.29
CA LYS A 128 -17.96 18.76 13.10
C LYS A 128 -19.48 18.64 12.98
N ILE A 129 -20.19 19.05 14.02
CA ILE A 129 -21.64 19.24 13.98
C ILE A 129 -21.84 20.43 13.03
N LEU A 130 -22.45 20.16 11.86
CA LEU A 130 -22.90 21.19 10.93
C LEU A 130 -24.15 21.87 11.49
#